data_AF-A0A139HN22-F1
#
_entry.id   AF-A0A139HN22-F1
#
_cell.length_a   1.000
_cell.length_b   1.000
_cell.length_c   1.000
_cell.angle_alpha   90.00
_cell.angle_beta   90.00
_cell.angle_gamma   90.00
#
_symmetry.space_group_name_H-M   'P 1'
#
loop_
_entity.id
_entity.type
_entity.pdbx_description
1 polymer ?
#
loop_
_entity_poly.entity_id
_entity_poly.type
_entity_poly.pdbx_seq_one_letter_code
_entity_poly.pdbx_strand_id
1 'polypeptide(L)'
;MASRHDKQLIAPSFPSAVPLARRSADGKGKAQGSDILVSKFRPPHNHNHNLEEVSNSQSLRPYLSCVRQTLTAALSLSNFASQASERHNVPEIEAKTSPEVLLNPLTVSRNQEERVLVEPSVNSVRVSIRIKQADEIEHILVHKFTRFLTQRAEAFFILRRKPVPGYDISFLITNFHTEEMLKHKLVDFIIQFMEEVDKEISEMKLFLNARARFVAESFLTPFD
;
A
#
# COMPACT_ATOMS: atom_id res chain seq x y z
N MET A 1 -50.79 13.16 -26.49
CA MET A 1 -50.73 13.77 -25.15
C MET A 1 -50.40 12.66 -24.15
N ALA A 2 -49.34 12.64 -23.36
CA ALA A 2 -48.22 13.55 -23.14
C ALA A 2 -47.02 12.71 -22.61
N SER A 3 -45.82 13.16 -22.98
CA SER A 3 -44.52 12.73 -22.47
C SER A 3 -44.41 12.83 -20.94
N ARG A 4 -43.75 11.87 -20.29
CA ARG A 4 -43.15 12.03 -18.95
C ARG A 4 -41.85 11.24 -18.81
N HIS A 5 -40.77 11.91 -19.22
CA HIS A 5 -39.48 12.07 -18.54
C HIS A 5 -38.76 10.85 -17.94
N ASP A 6 -37.68 10.48 -18.64
CA ASP A 6 -36.42 10.00 -18.09
C ASP A 6 -36.04 10.78 -16.82
N LYS A 7 -36.05 10.08 -15.67
CA LYS A 7 -35.32 10.52 -14.49
C LYS A 7 -33.87 10.08 -14.66
N GLN A 8 -33.03 10.97 -15.15
CA GLN A 8 -31.58 10.88 -14.95
C GLN A 8 -31.31 10.69 -13.46
N LEU A 9 -30.73 9.54 -13.10
CA LEU A 9 -30.07 9.34 -11.82
C LEU A 9 -28.87 10.29 -11.79
N ILE A 10 -29.05 11.43 -11.13
CA ILE A 10 -27.99 12.33 -10.76
C ILE A 10 -27.13 11.57 -9.74
N ALA A 11 -25.94 11.12 -10.17
CA ALA A 11 -24.92 10.63 -9.26
C ALA A 11 -24.61 11.72 -8.22
N PRO A 12 -24.46 11.40 -6.93
CA PRO A 12 -24.04 12.38 -5.94
C PRO A 12 -22.67 12.91 -6.36
N SER A 13 -22.62 14.20 -6.69
CA SER A 13 -21.38 14.94 -6.90
C SER A 13 -20.51 14.81 -5.67
N PHE A 14 -19.32 14.24 -5.83
CA PHE A 14 -18.27 14.24 -4.81
C PHE A 14 -18.09 15.65 -4.22
N PRO A 15 -17.92 15.81 -2.90
CA PRO A 15 -17.39 17.06 -2.38
C PRO A 15 -16.01 17.26 -3.01
N SER A 16 -15.88 18.36 -3.77
CA SER A 16 -14.58 18.85 -4.22
C SER A 16 -13.65 18.93 -3.01
N ALA A 17 -12.38 18.60 -3.24
CA ALA A 17 -11.30 18.65 -2.27
C ALA A 17 -11.55 19.72 -1.19
N VAL A 18 -11.64 19.27 0.06
CA VAL A 18 -11.69 20.17 1.21
C VAL A 18 -10.55 21.19 1.03
N PRO A 19 -10.83 22.50 1.00
CA PRO A 19 -9.79 23.49 0.77
C PRO A 19 -8.76 23.36 1.88
N LEU A 20 -7.53 23.01 1.52
CA LEU A 20 -6.38 23.16 2.39
C LEU A 20 -6.36 24.64 2.80
N ALA A 21 -6.52 24.91 4.09
CA ALA A 21 -6.62 26.26 4.63
C ALA A 21 -5.59 27.19 3.96
N ARG A 22 -6.09 28.27 3.34
CA ARG A 22 -5.26 29.35 2.79
C ARG A 22 -4.33 29.84 3.90
N ARG A 23 -3.06 29.44 3.86
CA ARG A 23 -2.00 30.22 4.49
C ARG A 23 -1.68 31.39 3.56
N SER A 24 -1.67 32.58 4.15
CA SER A 24 -1.34 33.86 3.51
C SER A 24 -0.14 33.75 2.58
N ALA A 25 -0.24 34.49 1.48
CA ALA A 25 0.86 34.80 0.59
C ALA A 25 2.00 35.44 1.39
N ASP A 26 3.05 34.67 1.64
CA ASP A 26 4.45 35.08 1.57
C ASP A 26 5.35 33.90 1.96
N GLY A 27 6.27 33.53 1.05
CA GLY A 27 7.30 32.53 1.31
C GLY A 27 7.27 31.36 0.33
N LYS A 28 8.32 31.26 -0.50
CA LYS A 28 8.65 30.12 -1.36
C LYS A 28 8.57 28.79 -0.58
N GLY A 29 7.48 28.06 -0.70
CA GLY A 29 7.30 26.74 -0.10
C GLY A 29 7.81 25.65 -1.03
N LYS A 30 8.96 25.05 -0.70
CA LYS A 30 9.36 23.73 -1.22
C LYS A 30 8.25 22.73 -0.90
N ALA A 31 7.75 21.98 -1.88
CA ALA A 31 6.99 20.77 -1.61
C ALA A 31 7.85 19.88 -0.68
N GLN A 32 7.33 19.54 0.50
CA GLN A 32 8.02 18.66 1.43
C GLN A 32 8.10 17.26 0.80
N GLY A 33 9.28 16.62 0.80
CA GLY A 33 9.48 15.30 0.18
C GLY A 33 8.54 14.20 0.68
N SER A 34 7.85 14.43 1.80
CA SER A 34 6.78 13.57 2.30
C SER A 34 5.53 13.52 1.40
N ASP A 35 5.19 14.61 0.70
CA ASP A 35 3.97 14.68 -0.11
C ASP A 35 4.11 13.93 -1.43
N ILE A 36 5.33 13.91 -1.97
CA ILE A 36 5.68 13.17 -3.20
C ILE A 36 5.51 11.66 -2.96
N LEU A 37 6.05 11.16 -1.85
CA LEU A 37 5.97 9.74 -1.51
C LEU A 37 4.50 9.30 -1.33
N VAL A 38 3.68 10.13 -0.68
CA VAL A 38 2.26 9.84 -0.48
C VAL A 38 1.49 9.86 -1.80
N SER A 39 1.82 10.79 -2.70
CA SER A 39 1.20 10.86 -4.03
C SER A 39 1.52 9.65 -4.90
N LYS A 40 2.74 9.10 -4.78
CA LYS A 40 3.23 7.94 -5.54
C LYS A 40 2.53 6.65 -5.15
N PHE A 41 2.24 6.47 -3.86
CA PHE A 41 1.59 5.27 -3.34
C PHE A 41 0.06 5.37 -3.24
N ARG A 42 -0.58 6.44 -3.74
CA ARG A 42 -2.04 6.60 -3.58
C ARG A 42 -2.77 5.54 -4.41
N PRO A 43 -3.77 4.83 -3.86
CA PRO A 43 -4.60 3.94 -4.66
C PRO A 43 -5.18 4.70 -5.86
N PRO A 44 -5.09 4.13 -7.08
CA PRO A 44 -5.29 4.89 -8.29
C PRO A 44 -6.74 5.33 -8.48
N HIS A 45 -6.94 6.56 -8.94
CA HIS A 45 -8.15 6.95 -9.65
C HIS A 45 -7.93 6.79 -11.16
N ASN A 46 -8.88 6.09 -11.78
CA ASN A 46 -9.05 5.70 -13.18
C ASN A 46 -8.10 6.37 -14.20
N HIS A 47 -6.83 5.94 -14.28
CA HIS A 47 -5.89 6.29 -15.36
C HIS A 47 -5.13 5.03 -15.80
N ASN A 48 -4.95 4.89 -17.12
CA ASN A 48 -4.17 3.83 -17.75
C ASN A 48 -2.70 4.26 -17.80
N HIS A 49 -1.82 3.55 -17.09
CA HIS A 49 -0.38 3.69 -17.23
C HIS A 49 0.19 2.43 -17.87
N ASN A 50 0.95 2.65 -18.95
CA ASN A 50 1.76 1.65 -19.64
C ASN A 50 3.06 1.49 -18.84
N LEU A 51 3.41 0.27 -18.44
CA LEU A 51 4.58 -0.02 -17.59
C LEU A 51 5.84 -0.17 -18.47
N GLU A 52 6.83 0.72 -18.30
CA GLU A 52 8.17 0.55 -18.87
C GLU A 52 8.93 -0.59 -18.14
N GLU A 53 9.62 -1.44 -18.91
CA GLU A 53 10.33 -2.61 -18.40
C GLU A 53 11.59 -2.22 -17.62
N VAL A 54 11.60 -2.54 -16.33
CA VAL A 54 12.75 -2.40 -15.44
C VAL A 54 13.54 -3.71 -15.42
N SER A 55 14.88 -3.60 -15.41
CA SER A 55 15.86 -4.68 -15.25
C SER A 55 15.60 -5.52 -13.97
N ASN A 56 14.68 -6.48 -14.06
CA ASN A 56 14.31 -7.35 -12.95
C ASN A 56 15.28 -8.52 -12.84
N SER A 57 15.74 -8.81 -11.62
CA SER A 57 16.48 -10.06 -11.35
C SER A 57 15.66 -11.28 -11.80
N GLN A 58 16.34 -12.36 -12.22
CA GLN A 58 15.68 -13.56 -12.77
C GLN A 58 14.58 -14.17 -11.87
N SER A 59 14.66 -13.99 -10.54
CA SER A 59 13.69 -14.53 -9.58
C SER A 59 12.56 -13.56 -9.17
N LEU A 60 12.69 -12.25 -9.42
CA LEU A 60 11.70 -11.26 -8.97
C LEU A 60 10.41 -11.34 -9.81
N ARG A 61 10.54 -11.41 -11.13
CA ARG A 61 9.39 -11.50 -12.05
C ARG A 61 8.49 -12.73 -11.76
N PRO A 62 8.99 -13.96 -11.62
CA PRO A 62 8.14 -15.11 -11.27
C PRO A 62 7.53 -14.98 -9.87
N TYR A 63 8.27 -14.43 -8.89
CA TYR A 63 7.75 -14.17 -7.56
C TYR A 63 6.54 -13.22 -7.56
N LEU A 64 6.67 -12.05 -8.19
CA LEU A 64 5.58 -11.07 -8.29
C LEU A 64 4.40 -11.62 -9.11
N SER A 65 4.66 -12.42 -10.14
CA SER A 65 3.59 -13.09 -10.90
C SER A 65 2.80 -14.08 -10.03
N CYS A 66 3.49 -14.85 -9.18
CA CYS A 66 2.84 -15.76 -8.23
C CYS A 66 2.02 -14.99 -7.19
N VAL A 67 2.57 -13.92 -6.62
CA VAL A 67 1.83 -13.04 -5.68
C VAL A 67 0.59 -12.45 -6.36
N ARG A 68 0.72 -11.94 -7.59
CA ARG A 68 -0.39 -11.38 -8.38
C ARG A 68 -1.52 -12.39 -8.58
N GLN A 69 -1.19 -13.61 -8.99
CA GLN A 69 -2.18 -14.68 -9.20
C GLN A 69 -2.86 -15.05 -7.88
N THR A 70 -2.07 -15.15 -6.80
CA THR A 70 -2.57 -15.44 -5.45
C THR A 70 -3.55 -14.37 -4.97
N LEU A 71 -3.19 -13.08 -5.13
CA LEU A 71 -4.05 -11.95 -4.74
C LEU A 71 -5.32 -11.88 -5.60
N THR A 72 -5.21 -12.18 -6.90
CA THR A 72 -6.36 -12.19 -7.81
C THR A 72 -7.40 -13.23 -7.39
N ALA A 73 -6.95 -14.40 -6.94
CA ALA A 73 -7.82 -15.42 -6.39
C ALA A 73 -8.36 -15.05 -4.99
N ALA A 74 -7.49 -14.55 -4.11
CA ALA A 74 -7.83 -14.22 -2.72
C ALA A 74 -8.84 -13.06 -2.61
N LEU A 75 -8.79 -12.07 -3.52
CA LEU A 75 -9.70 -10.92 -3.54
C LEU A 75 -11.09 -11.24 -4.14
N SER A 76 -11.54 -12.48 -4.00
CA SER A 76 -12.91 -12.91 -4.35
C SER A 76 -13.83 -12.72 -3.15
N LEU A 77 -13.96 -11.46 -2.71
CA LEU A 77 -14.68 -11.07 -1.50
C LEU A 77 -16.17 -10.90 -1.74
N SER A 78 -16.97 -11.19 -0.72
CA SER A 78 -18.39 -10.88 -0.67
C SER A 78 -18.76 -10.15 0.62
N ASN A 79 -19.81 -9.33 0.57
CA ASN A 79 -20.36 -8.74 1.78
C ASN A 79 -20.90 -9.84 2.69
N PHE A 80 -20.47 -9.85 3.96
CA PHE A 80 -20.81 -10.86 4.94
C PHE A 80 -21.08 -10.19 6.30
N ALA A 81 -22.25 -10.43 6.88
CA ALA A 81 -22.60 -9.92 8.20
C ALA A 81 -21.94 -10.75 9.30
N SER A 82 -21.50 -10.10 10.38
CA SER A 82 -20.85 -10.79 11.50
C SER A 82 -21.81 -11.77 12.16
N GLN A 83 -21.33 -12.98 12.43
CA GLN A 83 -22.12 -14.00 13.15
C GLN A 83 -22.06 -13.82 14.67
N ALA A 84 -21.01 -13.18 15.18
CA ALA A 84 -20.80 -12.98 16.62
C ALA A 84 -21.47 -11.71 17.16
N SER A 85 -21.85 -10.78 16.29
CA SER A 85 -22.45 -9.50 16.69
C SER A 85 -23.54 -9.09 15.71
N GLU A 86 -24.76 -8.91 16.23
CA GLU A 86 -25.91 -8.50 15.42
C GLU A 86 -25.65 -7.14 14.76
N ARG A 87 -26.04 -7.02 13.48
CA ARG A 87 -25.99 -5.76 12.69
C ARG A 87 -24.59 -5.16 12.53
N HIS A 88 -23.53 -5.91 12.83
CA HIS A 88 -22.16 -5.49 12.60
C HIS A 88 -21.60 -6.15 11.34
N ASN A 89 -20.79 -5.40 10.59
CA ASN A 89 -19.95 -5.94 9.54
C ASN A 89 -18.50 -5.63 9.93
N VAL A 90 -17.77 -6.70 10.27
CA VAL A 90 -16.38 -6.61 10.67
C VAL A 90 -15.54 -7.42 9.69
N PRO A 91 -14.29 -7.01 9.42
CA PRO A 91 -13.37 -7.83 8.65
C PRO A 91 -13.12 -9.14 9.41
N GLU A 92 -13.66 -10.25 8.92
CA GLU A 92 -13.61 -11.56 9.58
C GLU A 92 -12.16 -12.02 9.81
N ILE A 93 -11.22 -11.62 8.94
CA ILE A 93 -9.80 -11.94 9.12
C ILE A 93 -9.13 -11.27 10.33
N GLU A 94 -9.67 -10.15 10.80
CA GLU A 94 -9.22 -9.49 12.04
C GLU A 94 -10.00 -10.01 13.26
N ALA A 95 -11.31 -10.24 13.12
CA ALA A 95 -12.15 -10.70 14.22
C ALA A 95 -11.82 -12.14 14.65
N LYS A 96 -11.61 -13.05 13.68
CA LYS A 96 -11.32 -14.48 13.89
C LYS A 96 -12.31 -15.19 14.83
N THR A 97 -13.55 -14.72 14.88
CA THR A 97 -14.61 -15.30 15.72
C THR A 97 -15.28 -16.50 15.07
N SER A 98 -15.34 -16.52 13.73
CA SER A 98 -16.07 -17.52 12.94
C SER A 98 -15.04 -18.27 12.07
N PRO A 99 -14.53 -19.44 12.50
CA PRO A 99 -13.43 -20.12 11.80
C PRO A 99 -13.83 -20.64 10.41
N GLU A 100 -15.10 -20.93 10.17
CA GLU A 100 -15.63 -21.45 8.91
C GLU A 100 -15.60 -20.44 7.76
N VAL A 101 -15.45 -19.14 8.06
CA VAL A 101 -15.30 -18.09 7.05
C VAL A 101 -13.85 -17.66 6.83
N LEU A 102 -12.91 -18.26 7.58
CA LEU A 102 -11.48 -18.07 7.37
C LEU A 102 -10.99 -19.09 6.34
N LEU A 103 -10.21 -18.61 5.37
CA LEU A 103 -9.60 -19.47 4.36
C LEU A 103 -8.16 -19.79 4.75
N ASN A 104 -7.58 -20.80 4.09
CA ASN A 104 -6.21 -21.24 4.35
C ASN A 104 -5.22 -20.10 4.08
N PRO A 105 -4.37 -19.74 5.06
CA PRO A 105 -3.27 -18.80 4.83
C PRO A 105 -2.28 -19.34 3.80
N LEU A 106 -1.84 -18.47 2.90
CA LEU A 106 -0.87 -18.79 1.85
C LEU A 106 0.38 -17.92 2.03
N THR A 107 1.56 -18.53 1.96
CA THR A 107 2.82 -17.79 1.98
C THR A 107 3.54 -17.99 0.65
N VAL A 108 3.81 -16.88 -0.04
CA VAL A 108 4.66 -16.85 -1.24
C VAL A 108 6.01 -16.28 -0.84
N SER A 109 7.07 -17.05 -1.00
CA SER A 109 8.44 -16.63 -0.61
C SER A 109 9.35 -16.62 -1.81
N ARG A 110 10.13 -15.55 -1.98
CA ARG A 110 11.23 -15.49 -2.96
C ARG A 110 12.51 -16.07 -2.37
N ASN A 111 12.75 -15.78 -1.09
CA ASN A 111 13.84 -16.28 -0.27
C ASN A 111 13.41 -16.25 1.21
N GLN A 112 14.34 -16.52 2.14
CA GLN A 112 14.03 -16.54 3.58
C GLN A 112 13.63 -15.16 4.14
N GLU A 113 14.13 -14.09 3.54
CA GLU A 113 14.00 -12.71 4.00
C GLU A 113 12.92 -11.93 3.25
N GLU A 114 12.43 -12.43 2.13
CA GLU A 114 11.46 -11.76 1.25
C GLU A 114 10.29 -12.70 0.98
N ARG A 115 9.14 -12.38 1.60
CA ARG A 115 7.93 -13.20 1.54
C ARG A 115 6.68 -12.38 1.76
N VAL A 116 5.57 -12.86 1.20
CA VAL A 116 4.22 -12.33 1.39
C VAL A 116 3.36 -13.40 2.01
N LEU A 117 2.69 -13.05 3.11
CA LEU A 117 1.63 -13.84 3.72
C LEU A 117 0.28 -13.27 3.30
N VAL A 118 -0.56 -14.10 2.70
CA VAL A 118 -1.93 -13.79 2.33
C VAL A 118 -2.85 -14.60 3.23
N GLU A 119 -3.66 -13.92 4.04
CA GLU A 119 -4.66 -14.54 4.89
C GLU A 119 -6.05 -14.11 4.39
N PRO A 120 -6.73 -14.96 3.61
CA PRO A 120 -8.05 -14.64 3.08
C PRO A 120 -9.18 -15.06 4.04
N SER A 121 -10.32 -14.38 3.91
CA SER A 121 -11.60 -14.74 4.52
C SER A 121 -12.73 -14.39 3.55
N VAL A 122 -13.97 -14.65 3.93
CA VAL A 122 -15.15 -14.39 3.08
C VAL A 122 -15.30 -12.91 2.67
N ASN A 123 -15.06 -11.96 3.58
CA ASN A 123 -15.32 -10.53 3.35
C ASN A 123 -14.07 -9.64 3.44
N SER A 124 -12.91 -10.23 3.73
CA SER A 124 -11.67 -9.48 3.88
C SER A 124 -10.42 -10.33 3.64
N VAL A 125 -9.35 -9.70 3.15
CA VAL A 125 -8.02 -10.29 2.99
C VAL A 125 -7.00 -9.44 3.73
N ARG A 126 -6.15 -10.10 4.51
CA ARG A 126 -4.94 -9.47 5.06
C ARG A 126 -3.73 -9.89 4.24
N VAL A 127 -2.97 -8.93 3.74
CA VAL A 127 -1.74 -9.14 2.97
C VAL A 127 -0.58 -8.56 3.75
N SER A 128 0.35 -9.39 4.21
CA SER A 128 1.50 -8.96 5.00
C SER A 128 2.79 -9.20 4.24
N ILE A 129 3.63 -8.18 4.13
CA ILE A 129 4.83 -8.18 3.29
C ILE A 129 6.06 -8.06 4.19
N ARG A 130 7.00 -8.98 3.99
CA ARG A 130 8.35 -8.90 4.53
C ARG A 130 9.26 -8.40 3.40
N ILE A 131 9.84 -7.22 3.61
CA ILE A 131 10.70 -6.52 2.66
C ILE A 131 12.14 -7.00 2.90
N LYS A 132 12.91 -7.16 1.82
CA LYS A 132 14.32 -7.54 1.89
C LYS A 132 15.12 -6.50 2.69
N GLN A 133 16.01 -6.95 3.56
CA GLN A 133 16.85 -6.11 4.42
C GLN A 133 18.28 -6.68 4.42
N ALA A 134 19.15 -6.16 3.56
CA ALA A 134 20.49 -6.71 3.37
C ALA A 134 21.50 -6.33 4.47
N ASP A 135 21.24 -5.23 5.19
CA ASP A 135 22.09 -4.74 6.27
C ASP A 135 21.30 -3.94 7.32
N GLU A 136 21.99 -3.51 8.39
CA GLU A 136 21.40 -2.74 9.48
C GLU A 136 20.84 -1.38 9.01
N ILE A 137 21.46 -0.76 8.00
CA ILE A 137 20.99 0.51 7.44
C ILE A 137 19.64 0.30 6.77
N GLU A 138 19.52 -0.71 5.90
CA GLU A 138 18.26 -1.07 5.25
C GLU A 138 17.18 -1.45 6.26
N HIS A 139 17.54 -2.19 7.32
CA HIS A 139 16.60 -2.51 8.40
C HIS A 139 16.00 -1.23 9.02
N ILE A 140 16.84 -0.23 9.32
CA ILE A 140 16.38 1.06 9.88
C ILE A 140 15.56 1.84 8.85
N LEU A 141 15.99 1.88 7.58
CA LEU A 141 15.30 2.59 6.50
C LEU A 141 13.91 2.01 6.26
N VAL A 142 13.79 0.68 6.14
CA VAL A 142 12.51 -0.01 5.99
C VAL A 142 11.61 0.29 7.17
N HIS A 143 12.09 0.15 8.40
CA HIS A 143 11.29 0.44 9.59
C HIS A 143 10.78 1.89 9.64
N LYS A 144 11.63 2.88 9.28
CA LYS A 144 11.21 4.29 9.23
C LYS A 144 10.23 4.55 8.09
N PHE A 145 10.47 3.97 6.93
CA PHE A 145 9.64 4.12 5.73
C PHE A 145 8.23 3.55 5.94
N THR A 146 8.12 2.30 6.41
CA THR A 146 6.81 1.68 6.66
C THR A 146 6.07 2.39 7.78
N ARG A 147 6.76 2.80 8.85
CA ARG A 147 6.16 3.61 9.93
C ARG A 147 5.59 4.92 9.40
N PHE A 148 6.31 5.61 8.52
CA PHE A 148 5.84 6.84 7.88
C PHE A 148 4.55 6.61 7.05
N LEU A 149 4.49 5.52 6.29
CA LEU A 149 3.29 5.16 5.53
C LEU A 149 2.10 4.85 6.45
N THR A 150 2.31 4.06 7.50
CA THR A 150 1.24 3.69 8.45
C THR A 150 0.68 4.88 9.22
N GLN A 151 1.48 5.93 9.45
CA GLN A 151 1.01 7.17 10.07
C GLN A 151 0.01 7.94 9.19
N ARG A 152 -0.01 7.66 7.88
CA ARG A 152 -0.95 8.24 6.91
C ARG A 152 -1.95 7.22 6.37
N ALA A 153 -2.19 6.13 7.11
CA ALA A 153 -3.14 5.09 6.73
C ALA A 153 -4.57 5.62 6.48
N GLU A 154 -4.96 6.77 7.04
CA GLU A 154 -6.26 7.40 6.73
C GLU A 154 -6.36 7.86 5.27
N ALA A 155 -5.25 8.26 4.64
CA ALA A 155 -5.20 8.58 3.22
C ALA A 155 -4.97 7.32 2.35
N PHE A 156 -4.39 6.27 2.94
CA PHE A 156 -4.19 4.94 2.34
C PHE A 156 -5.19 3.95 2.91
N PHE A 157 -6.46 4.04 2.52
CA PHE A 157 -7.57 3.37 3.21
C PHE A 157 -7.46 1.83 3.30
N ILE A 158 -6.61 1.17 2.50
CA ILE A 158 -6.32 -0.28 2.61
C ILE A 158 -5.14 -0.63 3.54
N LEU A 159 -4.44 0.36 4.09
CA LEU A 159 -3.23 0.12 4.88
C LEU A 159 -3.59 -0.17 6.34
N ARG A 160 -3.02 -1.25 6.89
CA ARG A 160 -3.19 -1.60 8.31
C ARG A 160 -2.25 -0.75 9.16
N ARG A 161 -2.77 -0.10 10.21
CA ARG A 161 -1.98 0.78 11.10
C ARG A 161 -0.81 0.10 11.81
N LYS A 162 -0.92 -1.21 12.04
CA LYS A 162 0.14 -2.04 12.63
C LYS A 162 0.37 -3.24 11.70
N PRO A 163 1.61 -3.61 11.36
CA PRO A 163 1.85 -4.84 10.62
C PRO A 163 1.59 -6.09 11.48
N VAL A 164 1.44 -7.23 10.82
CA VAL A 164 1.46 -8.54 11.49
C VAL A 164 2.86 -8.80 12.06
N PRO A 165 3.00 -9.42 13.26
CA PRO A 165 4.30 -9.75 13.82
C PRO A 165 5.18 -10.55 12.84
N GLY A 166 6.44 -10.14 12.69
CA GLY A 166 7.38 -10.77 11.75
C GLY A 166 7.25 -10.30 10.30
N TYR A 167 6.44 -9.28 10.02
CA TYR A 167 6.29 -8.60 8.74
C TYR A 167 6.48 -7.09 8.91
N ASP A 168 6.83 -6.39 7.83
CA ASP A 168 7.18 -4.96 7.89
C ASP A 168 5.99 -4.04 7.62
N ILE A 169 5.06 -4.50 6.78
CA ILE A 169 3.84 -3.77 6.42
C ILE A 169 2.70 -4.74 6.15
N SER A 170 1.47 -4.33 6.47
CA SER A 170 0.27 -5.12 6.19
C SER A 170 -0.81 -4.26 5.55
N PHE A 171 -1.52 -4.84 4.60
CA PHE A 171 -2.73 -4.30 3.99
C PHE A 171 -3.94 -5.09 4.51
N LEU A 172 -5.04 -4.39 4.73
CA LEU A 172 -6.35 -4.96 5.04
C LEU A 172 -7.33 -4.53 3.95
N ILE A 173 -7.73 -5.48 3.12
CA ILE A 173 -8.69 -5.25 2.04
C ILE A 173 -10.02 -5.86 2.44
N THR A 174 -11.10 -5.08 2.43
CA THR A 174 -12.45 -5.52 2.76
C THR A 174 -13.31 -5.57 1.50
N ASN A 175 -14.50 -6.16 1.58
CA ASN A 175 -15.49 -6.16 0.50
C ASN A 175 -15.85 -4.72 0.06
N PHE A 176 -15.92 -3.77 1.00
CA PHE A 176 -16.20 -2.36 0.68
C PHE A 176 -15.16 -1.78 -0.29
N HIS A 177 -13.88 -2.11 -0.11
CA HIS A 177 -12.84 -1.66 -1.04
C HIS A 177 -13.04 -2.25 -2.45
N THR A 178 -13.42 -3.53 -2.55
CA THR A 178 -13.69 -4.17 -3.85
C THR A 178 -15.01 -3.74 -4.49
N GLU A 179 -15.93 -3.16 -3.72
CA GLU A 179 -17.16 -2.55 -4.21
C GLU A 179 -16.91 -1.13 -4.75
N GLU A 180 -16.05 -0.36 -4.08
CA GLU A 180 -15.69 1.01 -4.49
C GLU A 180 -14.64 1.06 -5.61
N MET A 181 -13.75 0.06 -5.70
CA MET A 181 -12.71 0.02 -6.72
C MET A 181 -12.58 -1.35 -7.39
N LEU A 182 -12.08 -1.31 -8.61
CA LEU A 182 -11.82 -2.51 -9.39
C LEU A 182 -10.74 -3.36 -8.74
N LYS A 183 -11.05 -4.62 -8.43
CA LYS A 183 -10.12 -5.55 -7.77
C LYS A 183 -8.76 -5.65 -8.45
N HIS A 184 -8.71 -5.59 -9.79
CA HIS A 184 -7.44 -5.67 -10.52
C HIS A 184 -6.54 -4.45 -10.26
N LYS A 185 -7.12 -3.26 -10.02
CA LYS A 185 -6.36 -2.06 -9.63
C LYS A 185 -5.79 -2.18 -8.23
N LEU A 186 -6.48 -2.85 -7.31
CA LEU A 186 -5.93 -3.17 -5.98
C LEU A 186 -4.76 -4.15 -6.07
N VAL A 187 -4.88 -5.18 -6.91
CA VAL A 187 -3.77 -6.11 -7.17
C VAL A 187 -2.59 -5.38 -7.80
N ASP A 188 -2.82 -4.58 -8.85
CA ASP A 188 -1.78 -3.78 -9.51
C ASP A 188 -1.08 -2.86 -8.51
N PHE A 189 -1.86 -2.20 -7.66
CA PHE A 189 -1.33 -1.33 -6.62
C PHE A 189 -0.40 -2.08 -5.66
N ILE A 190 -0.78 -3.26 -5.15
CA ILE A 190 0.08 -4.03 -4.25
C ILE A 190 1.36 -4.49 -4.95
N ILE A 191 1.26 -4.94 -6.21
CA ILE A 191 2.43 -5.37 -6.97
C ILE A 191 3.37 -4.19 -7.26
N GLN A 192 2.83 -3.06 -7.68
CA GLN A 192 3.59 -1.82 -7.88
C GLN A 192 4.25 -1.36 -6.58
N PHE A 193 3.51 -1.41 -5.46
CA PHE A 193 4.06 -1.12 -4.14
C PHE A 193 5.28 -1.99 -3.82
N MET A 194 5.18 -3.31 -4.05
CA MET A 194 6.31 -4.22 -3.84
C MET A 194 7.53 -3.88 -4.71
N GLU A 195 7.32 -3.48 -5.97
CA GLU A 195 8.41 -3.09 -6.88
C GLU A 195 9.05 -1.75 -6.53
N GLU A 196 8.25 -0.79 -6.08
CA GLU A 196 8.72 0.57 -5.79
C GLU A 196 9.42 0.68 -4.44
N VAL A 197 9.01 -0.11 -3.44
CA VAL A 197 9.65 -0.08 -2.12
C VAL A 197 11.13 -0.44 -2.21
N ASP A 198 11.50 -1.50 -2.93
CA ASP A 198 12.90 -1.90 -3.07
C ASP A 198 13.77 -0.79 -3.70
N LYS A 199 13.22 -0.08 -4.70
CA LYS A 199 13.88 1.05 -5.35
C LYS A 199 14.04 2.22 -4.39
N GLU A 200 12.97 2.58 -3.68
CA GLU A 200 12.96 3.71 -2.75
C GLU A 200 13.92 3.49 -1.57
N ILE A 201 13.99 2.28 -1.01
CA ILE A 201 14.96 1.92 0.04
C ILE A 201 16.39 2.05 -0.50
N SER A 202 16.64 1.55 -1.72
CA SER A 202 17.95 1.64 -2.37
C SER A 202 18.36 3.09 -2.63
N GLU A 203 17.44 3.93 -3.11
CA GLU A 203 17.66 5.37 -3.32
C GLU A 203 17.95 6.08 -2.00
N MET A 204 17.16 5.85 -0.95
CA MET A 204 17.39 6.43 0.37
C MET A 204 18.76 6.06 0.94
N LYS A 205 19.21 4.82 0.74
CA LYS A 205 20.53 4.36 1.15
C LYS A 205 21.64 5.10 0.42
N LEU A 206 21.51 5.26 -0.90
CA LEU A 206 22.48 6.01 -1.72
C LEU A 206 22.54 7.48 -1.28
N PHE A 207 21.40 8.12 -1.04
CA PHE A 207 21.35 9.50 -0.53
C PHE A 207 22.00 9.64 0.85
N LEU A 208 21.78 8.69 1.75
CA LEU A 208 22.41 8.68 3.07
C LEU A 208 23.93 8.60 2.95
N ASN A 209 24.44 7.69 2.13
CA ASN A 209 25.88 7.51 1.93
C ASN A 209 26.53 8.75 1.29
N ALA A 210 25.90 9.31 0.25
CA ALA A 210 26.39 10.52 -0.40
C ALA A 210 26.46 11.70 0.59
N ARG A 211 25.43 11.86 1.44
CA ARG A 211 25.38 12.91 2.45
C ARG A 211 26.42 12.71 3.56
N ALA A 212 26.62 11.47 4.01
CA ALA A 212 27.67 11.15 4.98
C ALA A 212 29.06 11.51 4.46
N ARG A 213 29.34 11.18 3.19
CA ARG A 213 30.59 11.56 2.52
C ARG A 213 30.77 13.08 2.44
N PHE A 214 29.75 13.81 1.97
CA PHE A 214 29.80 15.27 1.89
C PHE A 214 30.08 15.93 3.24
N VAL A 215 29.44 15.44 4.31
CA VAL A 215 29.66 15.93 5.68
C VAL A 215 31.10 15.64 6.14
N ALA A 216 31.63 14.46 5.87
CA ALA A 216 33.00 14.09 6.22
C ALA A 216 34.03 14.97 5.49
N GLU A 217 33.89 15.16 4.17
CA GLU A 217 34.76 16.02 3.37
C GLU A 217 34.72 17.48 3.87
N SER A 218 33.52 18.00 4.12
CA SER A 218 33.34 19.38 4.64
C SER A 218 33.93 19.57 6.04
N PHE A 219 33.87 18.54 6.90
CA PHE A 219 34.42 18.58 8.25
C PHE A 219 35.95 18.55 8.26
N LEU A 220 36.56 17.82 7.31
CA LEU A 220 38.02 17.67 7.22
C LEU A 220 38.70 18.82 6.46
N THR A 221 38.00 19.49 5.55
CA THR A 221 38.55 20.60 4.73
C THR A 221 39.31 21.69 5.53
N PRO A 222 38.88 22.11 6.74
CA PRO A 222 39.62 23.12 7.52
C PRO A 222 40.93 22.63 8.15
N PHE A 223 41.21 21.33 8.09
CA PHE A 223 42.40 20.70 8.69
C PHE A 223 43.48 20.31 7.66
N ASP A 224 43.18 20.49 6.37
CA ASP A 224 44.14 20.38 5.25
C ASP A 224 44.83 21.73 4.97
#